data_AF-A0A2T0AH43-F1
#
_entry.id   AF-A0A2T0AH43-F1
#
_cell.length_a   1.000
_cell.length_b   1.000
_cell.length_c   1.000
_cell.angle_alpha   90.00
_cell.angle_beta   90.00
_cell.angle_gamma   90.00
#
_symmetry.space_group_name_H-M   'P 1'
#
loop_
_entity.id
_entity.type
_entity.pdbx_description
1 polymer ?
#
loop_
_entity_poly.entity_id
_entity_poly.type
_entity_poly.pdbx_seq_one_letter_code
_entity_poly.pdbx_strand_id
1 'polypeptide(L)'
;MPDHPRKASPSTLAMLVLLALASLAHSCFPCFSLFSPFSMSPRLVNEQQYDTLLRQSRLAEPPLEGLSHLPPDELAKKLASFAPPVSPRRQALILDTVMATILTLCKKLDAKLNNDTRLLGLANSEWFRDLFFHLSRRLEEMNKGTEMMKETYARAIDAKLRGDVEESMRHGSAHVRTIGGFVVQTLQELLDMLEKGEEVPHNFFWKDVASLEHIDLDMLAWVAYCSNPKGMGWQGFLARREPGLQVSNRRIAFHRGFSLDHSSKPEFEVGSRQDSGFSTHYDDLLKAHPSGYQ
;
A
#
# COMPACT_ATOMS: atom_id res chain seq x y z
N MET A 1 -13.10 36.28 70.63
CA MET A 1 -14.00 37.15 69.85
C MET A 1 -14.04 36.59 68.44
N PRO A 2 -15.22 36.24 67.89
CA PRO A 2 -15.32 35.66 66.57
C PRO A 2 -15.38 36.76 65.50
N ASP A 3 -14.55 36.64 64.47
CA ASP A 3 -14.56 37.49 63.29
C ASP A 3 -15.75 37.16 62.39
N HIS A 4 -16.54 38.18 62.07
CA HIS A 4 -17.62 38.11 61.10
C HIS A 4 -17.06 37.97 59.66
N PRO A 5 -17.58 37.04 58.83
CA PRO A 5 -17.26 37.04 57.41
C PRO A 5 -17.98 38.20 56.71
N ARG A 6 -17.21 39.01 55.98
CA ARG A 6 -17.72 40.08 55.11
C ARG A 6 -18.62 39.48 54.03
N LYS A 7 -19.88 39.92 54.00
CA LYS A 7 -20.82 39.66 52.90
C LYS A 7 -20.31 40.36 51.64
N ALA A 8 -20.02 39.59 50.60
CA ALA A 8 -19.73 40.12 49.27
C ALA A 8 -20.97 40.82 48.70
N SER A 9 -20.75 41.95 48.02
CA SER A 9 -21.82 42.76 47.44
C SER A 9 -22.51 42.03 46.27
N PRO A 10 -23.84 42.21 46.08
CA PRO A 10 -24.59 41.51 45.03
C PRO A 10 -24.16 41.87 43.59
N SER A 11 -23.36 42.93 43.40
CA SER A 11 -22.82 43.33 42.10
C SER A 11 -21.60 42.52 41.66
N THR A 12 -20.88 41.87 42.59
CA THR A 12 -19.67 41.08 42.26
C THR A 12 -20.01 39.66 41.82
N LEU A 13 -21.10 39.10 42.33
CA LEU A 13 -21.61 37.78 41.94
C LEU A 13 -22.27 37.79 40.55
N ALA A 14 -22.92 38.89 40.16
CA ALA A 14 -23.50 39.05 38.83
C ALA A 14 -22.43 39.14 37.71
N MET A 15 -21.27 39.76 37.98
CA MET A 15 -20.17 39.83 37.01
C MET A 15 -19.45 38.48 36.82
N LEU A 16 -19.32 37.66 37.86
CA LEU A 16 -18.69 36.34 37.76
C LEU A 16 -19.56 35.33 36.99
N VAL A 17 -20.89 35.43 37.07
CA VAL A 17 -21.81 34.59 36.28
C VAL A 17 -21.82 35.00 34.80
N LEU A 18 -21.70 36.30 34.48
CA LEU A 18 -21.58 36.77 33.10
C LEU A 18 -20.23 36.42 32.44
N LEU A 19 -19.13 36.39 33.21
CA LEU A 19 -17.83 35.92 32.72
C LEU A 19 -17.77 34.39 32.53
N ALA A 20 -18.46 33.63 33.37
CA ALA A 20 -18.56 32.17 33.20
C ALA A 20 -19.43 31.77 31.99
N LEU A 21 -20.49 32.54 31.68
CA LEU A 21 -21.32 32.30 30.49
C LEU A 21 -20.66 32.78 29.19
N ALA A 22 -19.81 33.82 29.22
CA ALA A 22 -19.02 34.24 28.07
C ALA A 22 -17.87 33.25 27.73
N SER A 23 -17.39 32.49 28.71
CA SER A 23 -16.39 31.43 28.53
C SER A 23 -16.95 30.14 27.93
N LEU A 24 -18.26 29.88 28.04
CA LEU A 24 -18.92 28.70 27.45
C LEU A 24 -19.44 28.96 26.02
N ALA A 25 -19.48 30.22 25.57
CA ALA A 25 -19.87 30.57 24.20
C ALA A 25 -18.68 30.72 23.22
N HIS A 26 -17.43 30.60 23.69
CA HIS A 26 -16.22 30.65 22.85
C HIS A 26 -15.68 29.27 22.43
N SER A 27 -16.38 28.20 22.80
CA SER A 27 -16.04 26.82 22.43
C SER A 27 -17.09 26.24 21.48
N CYS A 28 -17.30 26.90 20.35
CA CYS A 28 -17.97 26.35 19.17
C CYS A 28 -17.66 27.28 17.99
N PHE A 29 -16.55 27.02 17.32
CA PHE A 29 -16.41 26.98 15.86
C PHE A 29 -14.91 26.94 15.56
N PRO A 30 -14.38 25.78 15.11
CA PRO A 30 -13.03 25.75 14.59
C PRO A 30 -13.01 26.66 13.36
N CYS A 31 -12.13 27.66 13.38
CA CYS A 31 -11.55 28.19 12.17
C CYS A 31 -10.74 27.04 11.55
N PHE A 32 -11.45 26.14 10.88
CA PHE A 32 -10.89 25.32 9.83
C PHE A 32 -10.29 26.32 8.86
N SER A 33 -8.97 26.43 8.89
CA SER A 33 -8.20 26.89 7.77
C SER A 33 -8.74 26.08 6.60
N LEU A 34 -9.40 26.79 5.68
CA LEU A 34 -9.80 26.29 4.39
C LEU A 34 -8.55 25.72 3.74
N PHE A 35 -8.31 24.41 3.92
CA PHE A 35 -7.84 23.61 2.81
C PHE A 35 -8.92 23.75 1.76
N SER A 36 -8.79 24.78 0.91
CA SER A 36 -9.13 24.55 -0.47
C SER A 36 -8.30 23.33 -0.85
N PRO A 37 -8.88 22.13 -1.07
CA PRO A 37 -8.16 21.20 -1.90
C PRO A 37 -7.91 22.00 -3.17
N PHE A 38 -6.65 22.17 -3.56
CA PHE A 38 -6.38 22.56 -4.93
C PHE A 38 -7.12 21.52 -5.77
N SER A 39 -8.32 21.86 -6.22
CA SER A 39 -9.07 21.14 -7.22
C SER A 39 -8.33 21.39 -8.52
N MET A 40 -7.12 20.83 -8.59
CA MET A 40 -6.49 20.60 -9.87
C MET A 40 -7.36 19.53 -10.50
N SER A 41 -8.15 19.94 -11.49
CA SER A 41 -8.81 18.98 -12.37
C SER A 41 -7.74 17.97 -12.81
N PRO A 42 -8.01 16.66 -12.69
CA PRO A 42 -7.02 15.66 -13.00
C PRO A 42 -6.53 15.85 -14.43
N ARG A 43 -5.22 15.74 -14.63
CA ARG A 43 -4.63 15.78 -15.96
C ARG A 43 -5.18 14.61 -16.76
N LEU A 44 -5.91 14.91 -17.84
CA LEU A 44 -6.31 13.91 -18.81
C LEU A 44 -5.07 13.37 -19.52
N VAL A 45 -4.94 12.05 -19.54
CA VAL A 45 -3.82 11.33 -20.16
C VAL A 45 -4.38 10.23 -21.05
N ASN A 46 -3.68 9.93 -22.15
CA ASN A 46 -4.04 8.76 -22.96
C ASN A 46 -3.71 7.45 -22.24
N GLU A 47 -4.16 6.32 -22.80
CA GLU A 47 -3.99 4.99 -22.20
C GLU A 47 -2.51 4.64 -21.94
N GLN A 48 -1.64 4.88 -22.92
CA GLN A 48 -0.20 4.61 -22.77
C GLN A 48 0.43 5.44 -21.65
N GLN A 49 0.07 6.72 -21.52
CA GLN A 49 0.54 7.60 -20.46
C GLN A 49 0.00 7.18 -19.10
N TYR A 50 -1.28 6.77 -19.04
CA TYR A 50 -1.93 6.26 -17.84
C TYR A 50 -1.18 5.04 -17.29
N ASP A 51 -0.91 4.06 -18.16
CA ASP A 51 -0.17 2.85 -17.79
C ASP A 51 1.26 3.17 -17.36
N THR A 52 1.95 4.06 -18.08
CA THR A 52 3.31 4.50 -17.72
C THR A 52 3.35 5.15 -16.33
N LEU A 53 2.35 5.98 -15.99
CA LEU A 53 2.26 6.64 -14.70
C LEU A 53 1.96 5.65 -13.57
N LEU A 54 1.02 4.72 -13.78
CA LEU A 54 0.71 3.66 -12.82
C LEU A 54 1.92 2.76 -12.56
N ARG A 55 2.68 2.42 -13.60
CA ARG A 55 3.87 1.57 -13.53
C ARG A 55 4.95 2.12 -12.59
N GLN A 56 5.01 3.42 -12.38
CA GLN A 56 5.93 4.03 -11.41
C GLN A 56 5.59 3.66 -9.96
N SER A 57 4.34 3.26 -9.69
CA SER A 57 3.84 2.80 -8.39
C SER A 57 3.70 1.27 -8.36
N ARG A 58 4.32 0.55 -9.30
CA ARG A 58 4.35 -0.92 -9.38
C ARG A 58 5.79 -1.39 -9.56
N LEU A 59 6.58 -1.17 -8.53
CA LEU A 59 8.04 -1.22 -8.63
C LEU A 59 8.61 -2.62 -8.88
N ALA A 60 7.86 -3.69 -8.62
CA ALA A 60 8.26 -5.07 -8.93
C ALA A 60 7.56 -5.67 -10.16
N GLU A 61 6.54 -5.02 -10.76
CA GLU A 61 5.70 -5.65 -11.80
C GLU A 61 6.42 -5.81 -13.16
N PRO A 62 6.58 -7.05 -13.69
CA PRO A 62 7.07 -7.28 -15.06
C PRO A 62 6.09 -6.74 -16.14
N PRO A 63 6.51 -6.60 -17.41
CA PRO A 63 7.82 -6.93 -17.98
C PRO A 63 8.89 -5.89 -17.61
N LEU A 64 10.13 -6.05 -18.07
CA LEU A 64 11.14 -4.99 -18.00
C LEU A 64 11.15 -4.17 -19.29
N GLU A 65 11.16 -2.85 -19.20
CA GLU A 65 11.30 -1.98 -20.38
C GLU A 65 12.76 -1.90 -20.84
N GLY A 66 12.95 -1.62 -22.14
CA GLY A 66 14.27 -1.33 -22.70
C GLY A 66 15.15 -2.54 -23.02
N LEU A 67 14.65 -3.77 -22.89
CA LEU A 67 15.38 -5.00 -23.27
C LEU A 67 14.91 -5.65 -24.58
N SER A 68 13.94 -5.06 -25.27
CA SER A 68 13.35 -5.61 -26.50
C SER A 68 14.33 -5.76 -27.67
N HIS A 69 15.46 -5.04 -27.63
CA HIS A 69 16.49 -5.07 -28.66
C HIS A 69 17.51 -6.20 -28.47
N LEU A 70 17.52 -6.89 -27.31
CA LEU A 70 18.51 -7.92 -27.03
C LEU A 70 18.17 -9.23 -27.75
N PRO A 71 19.19 -9.96 -28.26
CA PRO A 71 19.02 -11.34 -28.72
C PRO A 71 18.44 -12.24 -27.61
N PRO A 72 17.69 -13.30 -27.96
CA PRO A 72 17.03 -14.15 -26.97
C PRO A 72 17.94 -14.71 -25.86
N ASP A 73 19.15 -15.17 -26.22
CA ASP A 73 20.09 -15.76 -25.26
C ASP A 73 20.69 -14.71 -24.32
N GLU A 74 20.98 -13.51 -24.85
CA GLU A 74 21.45 -12.38 -24.04
C GLU A 74 20.35 -11.87 -23.11
N LEU A 75 19.12 -11.79 -23.60
CA LEU A 75 17.95 -11.43 -22.80
C LEU A 75 17.76 -12.43 -21.66
N ALA A 76 17.79 -13.73 -21.94
CA ALA A 76 17.65 -14.77 -20.93
C ALA A 76 18.75 -14.68 -19.86
N LYS A 77 20.01 -14.52 -20.28
CA LYS A 77 21.15 -14.36 -19.36
C LYS A 77 21.02 -13.09 -18.52
N LYS A 78 20.59 -11.98 -19.11
CA LYS A 78 20.41 -10.69 -18.42
C LYS A 78 19.29 -10.79 -17.38
N LEU A 79 18.14 -11.33 -17.76
CA LEU A 79 16.99 -11.52 -16.86
C LEU A 79 17.29 -12.48 -15.71
N ALA A 80 17.98 -13.59 -15.97
CA ALA A 80 18.41 -14.52 -14.92
C ALA A 80 19.30 -13.84 -13.87
N SER A 81 20.09 -12.83 -14.25
CA SER A 81 20.93 -12.05 -13.32
C SER A 81 20.13 -11.13 -12.38
N PHE A 82 18.85 -10.87 -12.66
CA PHE A 82 17.98 -10.04 -11.84
C PHE A 82 17.21 -10.85 -10.79
N ALA A 83 17.02 -12.14 -11.01
CA ALA A 83 16.46 -13.07 -10.04
C ALA A 83 17.26 -14.37 -10.03
N PRO A 84 18.50 -14.38 -9.51
CA PRO A 84 19.33 -15.58 -9.48
C PRO A 84 18.70 -16.68 -8.60
N PRO A 85 18.97 -17.96 -8.86
CA PRO A 85 18.61 -19.03 -7.93
C PRO A 85 19.21 -18.79 -6.54
N VAL A 86 18.48 -19.17 -5.49
CA VAL A 86 18.94 -19.03 -4.10
C VAL A 86 19.49 -20.37 -3.60
N SER A 87 20.61 -20.33 -2.90
CA SER A 87 21.13 -21.53 -2.21
C SER A 87 20.32 -21.80 -0.94
N PRO A 88 20.26 -23.05 -0.42
CA PRO A 88 19.54 -23.37 0.81
C PRO A 88 19.97 -22.51 2.01
N ARG A 89 21.27 -22.20 2.11
CA ARG A 89 21.79 -21.30 3.16
C ARG A 89 21.28 -19.87 3.00
N ARG A 90 21.21 -19.36 1.76
CA ARG A 90 20.70 -18.01 1.46
C ARG A 90 19.20 -17.94 1.70
N GLN A 91 18.45 -18.97 1.31
CA GLN A 91 17.03 -19.11 1.59
C GLN A 91 16.75 -19.03 3.10
N ALA A 92 17.42 -19.84 3.91
CA ALA A 92 17.26 -19.81 5.37
C ALA A 92 17.53 -18.40 5.93
N LEU A 93 18.63 -17.77 5.52
CA LEU A 93 18.94 -16.40 5.94
C LEU A 93 17.82 -15.42 5.59
N ILE A 94 17.31 -15.43 4.36
CA ILE A 94 16.25 -14.52 3.91
C ILE A 94 14.96 -14.70 4.74
N LEU A 95 14.56 -15.95 4.97
CA LEU A 95 13.34 -16.25 5.74
C LEU A 95 13.51 -15.88 7.22
N ASP A 96 14.65 -16.18 7.82
CA ASP A 96 14.89 -15.93 9.25
C ASP A 96 15.14 -14.46 9.57
N THR A 97 15.71 -13.69 8.63
CA THR A 97 16.09 -12.28 8.88
C THR A 97 15.19 -11.29 8.15
N VAL A 98 15.15 -11.33 6.82
CA VAL A 98 14.46 -10.31 6.02
C VAL A 98 12.95 -10.40 6.24
N MET A 99 12.39 -11.59 6.11
CA MET A 99 10.95 -11.78 6.31
C MET A 99 10.53 -11.52 7.76
N ALA A 100 11.32 -11.98 8.75
CA ALA A 100 11.06 -11.66 10.16
C ALA A 100 11.10 -10.14 10.44
N THR A 101 12.01 -9.42 9.80
CA THR A 101 12.10 -7.95 9.88
C THR A 101 10.86 -7.29 9.30
N ILE A 102 10.43 -7.70 8.09
CA ILE A 102 9.22 -7.18 7.46
C ILE A 102 7.99 -7.44 8.34
N LEU A 103 7.83 -8.66 8.86
CA LEU A 103 6.75 -9.01 9.77
C LEU A 103 6.74 -8.13 11.03
N THR A 104 7.90 -7.88 11.61
CA THR A 104 8.04 -7.02 12.78
C THR A 104 7.65 -5.57 12.46
N LEU A 105 8.10 -5.03 11.34
CA LEU A 105 7.77 -3.68 10.90
C LEU A 105 6.28 -3.51 10.61
N CYS A 106 5.66 -4.47 9.91
CA CYS A 106 4.21 -4.47 9.68
C CYS A 106 3.42 -4.46 10.99
N LYS A 107 3.80 -5.28 11.98
CA LYS A 107 3.15 -5.32 13.29
C LYS A 107 3.30 -4.01 14.05
N LYS A 108 4.47 -3.38 13.99
CA LYS A 108 4.70 -2.05 14.60
C LYS A 108 3.87 -0.95 13.94
N LEU A 109 3.83 -0.93 12.61
CA LEU A 109 3.03 0.03 11.85
C LEU A 109 1.53 -0.15 12.15
N ASP A 110 1.03 -1.38 12.11
CA ASP A 110 -0.37 -1.68 12.44
C ASP A 110 -0.72 -1.21 13.87
N ALA A 111 0.12 -1.52 14.86
CA ALA A 111 -0.07 -1.05 16.23
C ALA A 111 -0.03 0.49 16.35
N LYS A 112 0.86 1.17 15.62
CA LYS A 112 0.97 2.63 15.63
C LYS A 112 -0.27 3.28 15.02
N LEU A 113 -0.76 2.76 13.90
CA LEU A 113 -1.93 3.29 13.20
C LEU A 113 -3.24 3.03 13.94
N ASN A 114 -3.33 1.95 14.70
CA ASN A 114 -4.49 1.65 15.55
C ASN A 114 -4.53 2.55 16.81
N ASN A 115 -3.38 2.95 17.33
CA ASN A 115 -3.29 3.78 18.54
C ASN A 115 -3.40 5.29 18.27
N ASP A 116 -3.04 5.76 17.07
CA ASP A 116 -3.03 7.18 16.73
C ASP A 116 -3.81 7.46 15.44
N THR A 117 -5.12 7.61 15.59
CA THR A 117 -6.06 7.88 14.49
C THR A 117 -5.87 9.25 13.84
N ARG A 118 -5.08 10.16 14.44
CA ARG A 118 -4.80 11.49 13.90
C ARG A 118 -3.77 11.46 12.77
N LEU A 119 -2.95 10.42 12.71
CA LEU A 119 -1.94 10.21 11.65
C LEU A 119 -2.59 9.90 10.28
N LEU A 120 -3.88 9.59 10.28
CA LEU A 120 -4.62 9.08 9.14
C LEU A 120 -5.48 10.15 8.47
N GLY A 121 -4.99 11.40 8.33
CA GLY A 121 -5.68 12.52 7.64
C GLY A 121 -6.04 12.28 6.15
N LEU A 122 -6.06 11.03 5.71
CA LEU A 122 -6.28 10.54 4.36
C LEU A 122 -7.70 9.99 4.23
N ALA A 123 -8.34 10.31 3.11
CA ALA A 123 -9.63 9.72 2.72
C ALA A 123 -9.59 8.18 2.56
N ASN A 124 -8.39 7.57 2.56
CA ASN A 124 -8.15 6.13 2.42
C ASN A 124 -7.53 5.50 3.68
N SER A 125 -7.85 6.03 4.86
CA SER A 125 -7.29 5.58 6.15
C SER A 125 -7.51 4.09 6.44
N GLU A 126 -8.66 3.52 6.04
CA GLU A 126 -8.96 2.10 6.20
C GLU A 126 -8.04 1.22 5.36
N TRP A 127 -7.96 1.48 4.05
CA TRP A 127 -7.05 0.77 3.14
C TRP A 127 -5.61 0.80 3.64
N PHE A 128 -5.14 1.97 4.11
CA PHE A 128 -3.76 2.12 4.55
C PHE A 128 -3.46 1.32 5.83
N ARG A 129 -4.44 1.17 6.74
CA ARG A 129 -4.30 0.24 7.89
C ARG A 129 -4.24 -1.22 7.42
N ASP A 130 -5.16 -1.60 6.54
CA ASP A 130 -5.30 -2.97 6.06
C ASP A 130 -4.07 -3.44 5.26
N LEU A 131 -3.37 -2.51 4.61
CA LEU A 131 -2.16 -2.79 3.83
C LEU A 131 -1.12 -3.60 4.62
N PHE A 132 -0.75 -3.16 5.82
CA PHE A 132 0.31 -3.79 6.61
C PHE A 132 -0.15 -5.11 7.24
N PHE A 133 -1.42 -5.15 7.65
CA PHE A 133 -2.05 -6.39 8.11
C PHE A 133 -2.03 -7.44 6.99
N HIS A 134 -2.50 -7.11 5.79
CA HIS A 134 -2.49 -8.03 4.65
C HIS A 134 -1.08 -8.45 4.23
N LEU A 135 -0.13 -7.52 4.17
CA LEU A 135 1.25 -7.82 3.83
C LEU A 135 1.86 -8.81 4.83
N SER A 136 1.66 -8.57 6.14
CA SER A 136 2.14 -9.50 7.18
C SER A 136 1.52 -10.89 7.05
N ARG A 137 0.19 -10.96 6.88
CA ARG A 137 -0.53 -12.23 6.76
C ARG A 137 -0.04 -13.04 5.55
N ARG A 138 0.13 -12.40 4.40
CA ARG A 138 0.64 -13.07 3.19
C ARG A 138 2.05 -13.60 3.39
N LEU A 139 2.94 -12.83 4.01
CA LEU A 139 4.30 -13.31 4.31
C LEU A 139 4.31 -14.47 5.33
N GLU A 140 3.43 -14.46 6.32
CA GLU A 140 3.27 -15.60 7.24
C GLU A 140 2.74 -16.86 6.54
N GLU A 141 1.80 -16.71 5.60
CA GLU A 141 1.31 -17.82 4.76
C GLU A 141 2.43 -18.38 3.87
N MET A 142 3.27 -17.52 3.29
CA MET A 142 4.42 -17.93 2.48
C MET A 142 5.41 -18.79 3.28
N ASN A 143 5.63 -18.47 4.55
CA ASN A 143 6.54 -19.22 5.43
C ASN A 143 6.02 -20.63 5.79
N LYS A 144 4.71 -20.87 5.66
CA LYS A 144 4.08 -22.17 5.96
C LYS A 144 4.02 -23.10 4.75
N GLY A 145 4.51 -22.65 3.58
CA GLY A 145 4.49 -23.42 2.34
C GLY A 145 5.49 -24.59 2.31
N THR A 146 5.45 -25.35 1.21
CA THR A 146 6.45 -26.40 0.93
C THR A 146 7.84 -25.80 0.74
N GLU A 147 8.90 -26.62 0.82
CA GLU A 147 10.27 -26.14 0.60
C GLU A 147 10.47 -25.48 -0.78
N MET A 148 9.84 -26.03 -1.82
CA MET A 148 9.84 -25.42 -3.16
C MET A 148 9.15 -24.03 -3.17
N MET A 149 8.08 -23.86 -2.41
CA MET A 149 7.43 -22.56 -2.26
C MET A 149 8.34 -21.58 -1.51
N LYS A 150 8.93 -22.01 -0.39
CA LYS A 150 9.89 -21.21 0.39
C LYS A 150 11.10 -20.78 -0.44
N GLU A 151 11.63 -21.65 -1.27
CA GLU A 151 12.71 -21.32 -2.22
C GLU A 151 12.25 -20.23 -3.19
N THR A 152 11.06 -20.38 -3.78
CA THR A 152 10.48 -19.40 -4.72
C THR A 152 10.29 -18.04 -4.06
N TYR A 153 9.77 -18.00 -2.82
CA TYR A 153 9.58 -16.77 -2.06
C TYR A 153 10.91 -16.13 -1.67
N ALA A 154 11.87 -16.91 -1.18
CA ALA A 154 13.20 -16.39 -0.88
C ALA A 154 13.86 -15.80 -2.14
N ARG A 155 13.75 -16.49 -3.27
CA ARG A 155 14.21 -15.97 -4.57
C ARG A 155 13.51 -14.68 -4.97
N ALA A 156 12.21 -14.55 -4.72
CA ALA A 156 11.46 -13.33 -5.02
C ALA A 156 11.87 -12.16 -4.13
N ILE A 157 12.08 -12.41 -2.83
CA ILE A 157 12.58 -11.41 -1.88
C ILE A 157 14.01 -10.97 -2.23
N ASP A 158 14.87 -11.90 -2.67
CA ASP A 158 16.27 -11.61 -3.05
C ASP A 158 16.43 -11.07 -4.48
N ALA A 159 15.38 -11.11 -5.29
CA ALA A 159 15.41 -10.58 -6.65
C ALA A 159 15.60 -9.05 -6.65
N LYS A 160 16.26 -8.52 -7.67
CA LYS A 160 16.43 -7.08 -7.88
C LYS A 160 15.08 -6.43 -8.16
N LEU A 161 14.86 -5.25 -7.58
CA LEU A 161 13.65 -4.45 -7.81
C LEU A 161 13.63 -3.95 -9.25
N ARG A 162 12.60 -4.31 -10.02
CA ARG A 162 12.46 -3.92 -11.43
C ARG A 162 12.59 -2.41 -11.64
N GLY A 163 11.94 -1.59 -10.82
CA GLY A 163 12.01 -0.14 -10.91
C GLY A 163 13.44 0.40 -10.83
N ASP A 164 14.26 -0.13 -9.92
CA ASP A 164 15.67 0.25 -9.77
C ASP A 164 16.53 -0.28 -10.94
N VAL A 165 16.20 -1.46 -11.48
CA VAL A 165 16.89 -2.01 -12.66
C VAL A 165 16.70 -1.09 -13.87
N GLU A 166 15.46 -0.66 -14.14
CA GLU A 166 15.20 0.27 -15.25
C GLU A 166 15.90 1.60 -15.05
N GLU A 167 15.92 2.10 -13.81
CA GLU A 167 16.60 3.34 -13.47
C GLU A 167 18.12 3.22 -13.68
N SER A 168 18.72 2.11 -13.26
CA SER A 168 20.13 1.80 -13.52
C SER A 168 20.43 1.73 -15.02
N MET A 169 19.53 1.16 -15.81
CA MET A 169 19.69 1.09 -17.27
C MET A 169 19.55 2.46 -17.96
N ARG A 170 18.64 3.33 -17.51
CA ARG A 170 18.41 4.65 -18.11
C ARG A 170 19.44 5.69 -17.71
N HIS A 171 19.81 5.73 -16.42
CA HIS A 171 20.59 6.83 -15.85
C HIS A 171 21.93 6.38 -15.25
N GLY A 172 22.28 5.09 -15.37
CA GLY A 172 23.55 4.57 -14.85
C GLY A 172 23.62 4.52 -13.33
N SER A 173 22.47 4.48 -12.63
CA SER A 173 22.45 4.33 -11.16
C SER A 173 23.24 3.08 -10.75
N ALA A 174 24.17 3.27 -9.82
CA ALA A 174 24.97 2.18 -9.27
C ALA A 174 24.19 1.34 -8.24
N HIS A 175 23.09 1.87 -7.70
CA HIS A 175 22.34 1.21 -6.64
C HIS A 175 21.09 0.54 -7.18
N VAL A 176 21.03 -0.79 -7.05
CA VAL A 176 19.86 -1.61 -7.38
C VAL A 176 19.50 -2.42 -6.14
N ARG A 177 18.38 -2.09 -5.50
CA ARG A 177 17.90 -2.80 -4.31
C ARG A 177 17.31 -4.15 -4.68
N THR A 178 17.28 -5.06 -3.72
CA THR A 178 16.40 -6.23 -3.81
C THR A 178 14.97 -5.83 -3.45
N ILE A 179 13.99 -6.65 -3.85
CA ILE A 179 12.58 -6.44 -3.47
C ILE A 179 12.44 -6.43 -1.95
N GLY A 180 13.06 -7.38 -1.24
CA GLY A 180 13.08 -7.40 0.22
C GLY A 180 13.71 -6.16 0.84
N GLY A 181 14.82 -5.68 0.27
CA GLY A 181 15.46 -4.45 0.71
C GLY A 181 14.56 -3.22 0.54
N PHE A 182 13.86 -3.12 -0.59
CA PHE A 182 12.86 -2.08 -0.82
C PHE A 182 11.71 -2.14 0.20
N VAL A 183 11.12 -3.32 0.44
CA VAL A 183 10.02 -3.46 1.41
C VAL A 183 10.48 -3.06 2.81
N VAL A 184 11.64 -3.54 3.27
CA VAL A 184 12.18 -3.18 4.59
C VAL A 184 12.43 -1.68 4.69
N GLN A 185 13.09 -1.08 3.69
CA GLN A 185 13.38 0.35 3.68
C GLN A 185 12.09 1.18 3.74
N THR A 186 11.12 0.89 2.87
CA THR A 186 9.84 1.62 2.81
C THR A 186 9.08 1.52 4.13
N LEU A 187 9.01 0.34 4.75
CA LEU A 187 8.33 0.17 6.03
C LEU A 187 9.06 0.88 7.19
N GLN A 188 10.39 0.84 7.21
CA GLN A 188 11.18 1.50 8.24
C GLN A 188 11.08 3.02 8.13
N GLU A 189 11.26 3.59 6.94
CA GLU A 189 11.14 5.04 6.71
C GLU A 189 9.75 5.54 7.08
N LEU A 190 8.71 4.79 6.72
CA LEU A 190 7.34 5.11 7.11
C LEU A 190 7.14 5.09 8.63
N LEU A 191 7.63 4.05 9.30
CA LEU A 191 7.53 3.95 10.75
C LEU A 191 8.25 5.11 11.43
N ASP A 192 9.46 5.44 10.99
CA ASP A 192 10.26 6.55 11.54
C ASP A 192 9.53 7.89 11.40
N MET A 193 8.91 8.17 10.24
CA MET A 193 8.11 9.38 10.02
C MET A 193 6.91 9.44 10.97
N LEU A 194 6.17 8.33 11.11
CA LEU A 194 5.02 8.24 12.01
C LEU A 194 5.39 8.33 13.50
N GLU A 195 6.56 7.81 13.88
CA GLU A 195 7.09 7.91 15.25
C GLU A 195 7.47 9.34 15.61
N LYS A 196 8.04 10.09 14.66
CA LYS A 196 8.40 11.50 14.83
C LYS A 196 7.21 12.45 14.69
N GLY A 197 6.06 11.97 14.25
CA GLY A 197 4.89 12.79 13.94
C GLY A 197 5.09 13.67 12.71
N GLU A 198 5.96 13.25 11.79
CA GLU A 198 6.23 13.93 10.52
C GLU A 198 5.11 13.63 9.51
N GLU A 199 4.84 14.58 8.62
CA GLU A 199 3.94 14.36 7.50
C GLU A 199 4.62 13.42 6.48
N VAL A 200 3.90 12.38 6.06
CA VAL A 200 4.41 11.45 5.05
C VAL A 200 4.41 12.13 3.68
N PRO A 201 5.57 12.26 3.00
CA PRO A 201 5.62 12.93 1.71
C PRO A 201 4.71 12.25 0.68
N HIS A 202 3.89 13.05 -0.01
CA HIS A 202 2.91 12.57 -0.99
C HIS A 202 3.51 11.62 -2.05
N ASN A 203 4.69 11.96 -2.57
CA ASN A 203 5.37 11.14 -3.58
C ASN A 203 5.84 9.79 -3.00
N PHE A 204 6.42 9.78 -1.79
CA PHE A 204 6.82 8.53 -1.12
C PHE A 204 5.61 7.64 -0.89
N PHE A 205 4.49 8.21 -0.44
CA PHE A 205 3.27 7.46 -0.18
C PHE A 205 2.71 6.79 -1.46
N TRP A 206 2.48 7.57 -2.51
CA TRP A 206 1.82 7.07 -3.72
C TRP A 206 2.74 6.34 -4.70
N LYS A 207 4.06 6.37 -4.47
CA LYS A 207 5.05 5.61 -5.23
C LYS A 207 5.51 4.36 -4.47
N ASP A 208 6.04 4.54 -3.27
CA ASP A 208 6.75 3.48 -2.55
C ASP A 208 5.80 2.68 -1.65
N VAL A 209 4.99 3.35 -0.83
CA VAL A 209 4.03 2.67 0.06
C VAL A 209 2.92 1.98 -0.75
N ALA A 210 2.34 2.66 -1.74
CA ALA A 210 1.30 2.08 -2.60
C ALA A 210 1.79 0.85 -3.38
N SER A 211 3.08 0.78 -3.71
CA SER A 211 3.68 -0.41 -4.36
C SER A 211 3.60 -1.67 -3.49
N LEU A 212 3.35 -1.55 -2.19
CA LEU A 212 3.27 -2.69 -1.27
C LEU A 212 1.94 -3.45 -1.36
N GLU A 213 0.88 -2.87 -1.94
CA GLU A 213 -0.49 -3.45 -1.93
C GLU A 213 -0.59 -4.82 -2.62
N HIS A 214 0.21 -5.03 -3.66
CA HIS A 214 0.26 -6.27 -4.45
C HIS A 214 1.67 -6.82 -4.62
N ILE A 215 2.60 -6.39 -3.75
CA ILE A 215 4.03 -6.71 -3.88
C ILE A 215 4.31 -8.22 -3.87
N ASP A 216 3.49 -8.99 -3.15
CA ASP A 216 3.56 -10.44 -3.09
C ASP A 216 3.33 -11.13 -4.44
N LEU A 217 2.33 -10.66 -5.21
CA LEU A 217 2.04 -11.18 -6.54
C LEU A 217 3.02 -10.62 -7.57
N ASP A 218 3.39 -9.34 -7.44
CA ASP A 218 4.33 -8.68 -8.34
C ASP A 218 5.72 -9.32 -8.26
N MET A 219 6.22 -9.64 -7.07
CA MET A 219 7.53 -10.28 -6.89
C MET A 219 7.56 -11.72 -7.45
N LEU A 220 6.44 -12.46 -7.33
CA LEU A 220 6.32 -13.80 -7.91
C LEU A 220 6.24 -13.74 -9.45
N ALA A 221 5.45 -12.81 -9.97
CA ALA A 221 5.41 -12.53 -11.40
C ALA A 221 6.80 -12.14 -11.91
N TRP A 222 7.54 -11.32 -11.17
CA TRP A 222 8.89 -10.90 -11.53
C TRP A 222 9.87 -12.08 -11.65
N VAL A 223 9.90 -12.98 -10.66
CA VAL A 223 10.76 -14.18 -10.73
C VAL A 223 10.36 -15.11 -11.87
N ALA A 224 9.05 -15.29 -12.10
CA ALA A 224 8.54 -16.09 -13.21
C ALA A 224 8.94 -15.48 -14.57
N TYR A 225 8.81 -14.16 -14.72
CA TYR A 225 9.25 -13.41 -15.91
C TYR A 225 10.76 -13.52 -16.12
N CYS A 226 11.56 -13.36 -15.07
CA CYS A 226 13.01 -13.48 -15.17
C CYS A 226 13.48 -14.90 -15.56
N SER A 227 12.70 -15.92 -15.21
CA SER A 227 13.00 -17.31 -15.54
C SER A 227 12.54 -17.68 -16.95
N ASN A 228 11.37 -17.20 -17.37
CA ASN A 228 10.83 -17.43 -18.69
C ASN A 228 9.94 -16.25 -19.13
N PRO A 229 10.50 -15.24 -19.82
CA PRO A 229 9.75 -14.04 -20.21
C PRO A 229 8.67 -14.34 -21.25
N LYS A 230 8.81 -15.42 -22.03
CA LYS A 230 7.83 -15.88 -23.03
C LYS A 230 6.74 -16.76 -22.43
N GLY A 231 6.93 -17.26 -21.21
CA GLY A 231 5.96 -18.11 -20.53
C GLY A 231 4.77 -17.29 -20.05
N MET A 232 3.61 -17.94 -19.92
CA MET A 232 2.37 -17.33 -19.40
C MET A 232 2.32 -17.26 -17.86
N GLY A 233 3.34 -17.81 -17.18
CA GLY A 233 3.33 -17.98 -15.72
C GLY A 233 3.28 -16.66 -14.96
N TRP A 234 4.00 -15.64 -15.44
CA TRP A 234 4.02 -14.34 -14.77
C TRP A 234 2.71 -13.57 -14.96
N GLN A 235 2.09 -13.63 -16.14
CA GLN A 235 0.75 -13.07 -16.39
C GLN A 235 -0.29 -13.76 -15.48
N GLY A 236 -0.14 -15.07 -15.25
CA GLY A 236 -0.99 -15.83 -14.35
C GLY A 236 -0.92 -15.36 -12.89
N PHE A 237 0.20 -14.82 -12.41
CA PHE A 237 0.29 -14.16 -11.10
C PHE A 237 -0.37 -12.78 -11.13
N LEU A 238 -0.09 -11.98 -12.16
CA LEU A 238 -0.66 -10.64 -12.29
C LEU A 238 -2.19 -10.65 -12.40
N ALA A 239 -2.77 -11.65 -13.06
CA ALA A 239 -4.22 -11.82 -13.19
C ALA A 239 -4.93 -12.06 -11.85
N ARG A 240 -4.24 -12.58 -10.82
CA ARG A 240 -4.80 -12.82 -9.48
C ARG A 240 -5.02 -11.54 -8.67
N ARG A 241 -4.53 -10.39 -9.17
CA ARG A 241 -4.76 -9.07 -8.56
C ARG A 241 -6.16 -8.55 -8.86
N GLU A 242 -6.78 -8.99 -9.95
CA GLU A 242 -8.16 -8.66 -10.25
C GLU A 242 -9.09 -9.40 -9.27
N PRO A 243 -10.11 -8.72 -8.70
CA PRO A 243 -10.65 -7.41 -9.07
C PRO A 243 -10.05 -6.18 -8.35
N GLY A 244 -9.11 -6.36 -7.41
CA GLY A 244 -8.57 -5.28 -6.57
C GLY A 244 -7.70 -4.27 -7.32
N LEU A 245 -7.08 -4.68 -8.43
CA LEU A 245 -6.16 -3.86 -9.21
C LEU A 245 -6.81 -2.58 -9.76
N GLN A 246 -8.05 -2.66 -10.24
CA GLN A 246 -8.78 -1.49 -10.75
C GLN A 246 -9.06 -0.45 -9.67
N VAL A 247 -9.36 -0.89 -8.45
CA VAL A 247 -9.59 0.00 -7.30
C VAL A 247 -8.28 0.69 -6.92
N SER A 248 -7.17 -0.07 -6.86
CA SER A 248 -5.84 0.47 -6.60
C SER A 248 -5.42 1.50 -7.65
N ASN A 249 -5.61 1.20 -8.93
CA ASN A 249 -5.29 2.09 -10.04
C ASN A 249 -6.05 3.42 -9.97
N ARG A 250 -7.36 3.37 -9.72
CA ARG A 250 -8.18 4.57 -9.56
C ARG A 250 -7.71 5.41 -8.38
N ARG A 251 -7.36 4.76 -7.26
CA ARG A 251 -6.83 5.41 -6.07
C ARG A 251 -5.51 6.15 -6.37
N ILE A 252 -4.56 5.46 -6.98
CA ILE A 252 -3.26 6.03 -7.35
C ILE A 252 -3.45 7.18 -8.35
N ALA A 253 -4.25 6.98 -9.39
CA ALA A 253 -4.51 7.99 -10.42
C ALA A 253 -5.14 9.26 -9.84
N PHE A 254 -6.17 9.11 -9.00
CA PHE A 254 -6.81 10.22 -8.31
C PHE A 254 -5.81 11.04 -7.49
N HIS A 255 -5.03 10.37 -6.64
CA HIS A 255 -4.09 11.06 -5.74
C HIS A 255 -2.87 11.63 -6.45
N ARG A 256 -2.47 11.04 -7.57
CA ARG A 256 -1.37 11.55 -8.41
C ARG A 256 -1.85 12.53 -9.48
N GLY A 257 -3.14 12.89 -9.47
CA GLY A 257 -3.70 13.97 -10.27
C GLY A 257 -3.80 13.66 -11.76
N PHE A 258 -4.04 12.40 -12.14
CA PHE A 258 -4.25 12.02 -13.54
C PHE A 258 -5.49 11.13 -13.71
N SER A 259 -6.10 11.18 -14.88
CA SER A 259 -7.23 10.33 -15.22
C SER A 259 -7.17 9.96 -16.70
N LEU A 260 -7.66 8.78 -17.03
CA LEU A 260 -7.73 8.32 -18.42
C LEU A 260 -8.67 9.23 -19.22
N ASP A 261 -8.19 9.72 -20.35
CA ASP A 261 -9.01 10.48 -21.29
C ASP A 261 -9.98 9.55 -21.99
N HIS A 262 -11.20 9.46 -21.46
CA HIS A 262 -12.31 8.88 -22.18
C HIS A 262 -12.84 9.92 -23.15
N SER A 263 -12.22 10.05 -24.34
CA SER A 263 -12.79 10.85 -25.42
C SER A 263 -14.20 10.32 -25.69
N SER A 264 -15.19 11.04 -25.19
CA SER A 264 -16.58 10.60 -25.13
C SER A 264 -17.30 11.15 -26.35
N LYS A 265 -17.67 10.26 -27.30
CA LYS A 265 -19.02 10.11 -27.91
C LYS A 265 -18.98 9.37 -29.26
N PRO A 266 -20.10 8.73 -29.71
CA PRO A 266 -21.47 8.93 -29.23
C PRO A 266 -22.28 7.67 -28.83
N GLU A 267 -23.30 7.95 -28.01
CA GLU A 267 -24.68 7.43 -28.03
C GLU A 267 -24.89 5.94 -28.34
N PHE A 268 -25.30 5.17 -27.35
CA PHE A 268 -26.60 4.48 -27.37
C PHE A 268 -26.98 4.02 -25.95
N GLU A 269 -28.11 4.50 -25.46
CA GLU A 269 -28.84 3.89 -24.35
C GLU A 269 -29.37 2.51 -24.79
N VAL A 270 -29.18 1.50 -23.94
CA VAL A 270 -30.15 0.40 -23.86
C VAL A 270 -30.46 0.17 -22.38
N GLY A 271 -31.71 0.45 -22.04
CA GLY A 271 -32.24 0.32 -20.70
C GLY A 271 -32.58 -1.12 -20.30
N SER A 272 -32.58 -1.29 -18.97
CA SER A 272 -33.39 -2.19 -18.15
C SER A 272 -33.23 -3.72 -18.30
N ARG A 273 -32.80 -4.37 -17.20
CA ARG A 273 -33.75 -5.05 -16.30
C ARG A 273 -33.16 -5.34 -14.91
N GLN A 274 -34.05 -5.22 -13.92
CA GLN A 274 -33.89 -5.52 -12.50
C GLN A 274 -33.94 -7.02 -12.18
N ASP A 275 -33.46 -7.30 -10.96
CA ASP A 275 -33.76 -8.44 -10.06
C ASP A 275 -33.04 -9.77 -10.34
N SER A 276 -32.60 -10.54 -9.35
CA SER A 276 -32.97 -10.59 -7.92
C SER A 276 -31.95 -11.40 -7.10
N GLY A 277 -31.72 -11.00 -5.86
CA GLY A 277 -31.69 -11.97 -4.74
C GLY A 277 -30.36 -12.68 -4.41
N PHE A 278 -29.78 -12.22 -3.30
CA PHE A 278 -29.00 -12.98 -2.32
C PHE A 278 -28.94 -14.51 -2.47
N SER A 279 -27.70 -15.05 -2.49
CA SER A 279 -27.40 -16.40 -2.02
C SER A 279 -26.18 -16.35 -1.10
N THR A 280 -26.43 -15.96 0.15
CA THR A 280 -25.64 -16.30 1.33
C THR A 280 -26.03 -17.71 1.76
N HIS A 281 -25.08 -18.67 1.69
CA HIS A 281 -25.01 -19.84 2.60
C HIS A 281 -23.77 -20.71 2.31
N TYR A 282 -22.59 -20.12 2.50
CA TYR A 282 -21.34 -20.87 2.74
C TYR A 282 -20.78 -20.55 4.14
N ASP A 283 -20.99 -19.31 4.61
CA ASP A 283 -20.51 -18.81 5.90
C ASP A 283 -21.15 -19.44 7.15
N ASP A 284 -22.19 -20.27 7.02
CA ASP A 284 -22.79 -20.98 8.16
C ASP A 284 -22.23 -22.40 8.39
N LEU A 285 -21.45 -22.96 7.44
CA LEU A 285 -20.90 -24.32 7.54
C LEU A 285 -19.57 -24.43 8.30
N LEU A 286 -18.87 -23.33 8.61
CA LEU A 286 -17.65 -23.38 9.44
C LEU A 286 -17.92 -23.25 10.95
N LYS A 287 -19.18 -23.08 11.37
CA LYS A 287 -19.57 -22.87 12.77
C LYS A 287 -20.11 -24.10 13.52
N ALA A 288 -20.19 -25.28 12.91
CA ALA A 288 -20.81 -26.45 13.56
C ALA A 288 -19.84 -27.61 13.86
N HIS A 289 -18.79 -27.35 14.67
CA HIS A 289 -18.08 -28.32 15.55
C HIS A 289 -17.40 -29.58 14.93
N PRO A 290 -16.56 -30.34 15.67
CA PRO A 290 -15.52 -29.96 16.63
C PRO A 290 -14.17 -30.69 16.35
N SER A 291 -13.14 -30.34 17.12
CA SER A 291 -11.95 -31.18 17.35
C SER A 291 -12.29 -32.65 17.67
N GLY A 292 -11.57 -33.60 17.06
CA GLY A 292 -11.45 -34.97 17.58
C GLY A 292 -10.95 -36.05 16.60
N TYR A 293 -9.78 -36.64 16.93
CA TYR A 293 -9.19 -37.91 16.46
C TYR A 293 -8.61 -37.98 15.04
N GLN A 294 -7.27 -38.05 14.91
CA GLN A 294 -6.44 -39.22 15.17
C GLN A 294 -5.07 -38.80 15.69
#